data_AF-X8AIF3-F1
#
_entry.id   AF-X8AIF3-F1
#
_cell.length_a   1.000
_cell.length_b   1.000
_cell.length_c   1.000
_cell.angle_alpha   90.00
_cell.angle_beta   90.00
_cell.angle_gamma   90.00
#
_symmetry.space_group_name_H-M   'P 1'
#
loop_
_entity.id
_entity.type
_entity.pdbx_description
1 polymer ?
#
loop_
_entity_poly.entity_id
_entity_poly.type
_entity_poly.pdbx_seq_one_letter_code
_entity_poly.pdbx_strand_id
1 'polypeptide(L)'
;MASFDISEFTAPDSGYSGKTLFFTASWADSAGRRHSDNLVIRIQANDHQLFTTPNAPRQAEVMRRLGRHGIPVPHIVGVEYDQTVFGAPAM
;
A
#
# COMPACT_ATOMS: atom_id res chain seq x y z
N MET A 1 8.68 -14.61 -21.69
CA MET A 1 9.04 -14.59 -20.25
C MET A 1 8.36 -13.39 -19.62
N ALA A 2 7.53 -13.60 -18.59
CA ALA A 2 7.02 -12.49 -17.80
C ALA A 2 8.18 -11.94 -16.96
N SER A 3 8.47 -10.65 -17.09
CA SER A 3 9.47 -9.95 -16.27
C SER A 3 8.74 -9.02 -15.31
N PHE A 4 9.24 -8.90 -14.09
CA PHE A 4 8.68 -8.03 -13.05
C PHE A 4 9.84 -7.32 -12.33
N ASP A 5 9.67 -6.03 -12.04
CA ASP A 5 10.66 -5.15 -11.44
C ASP A 5 9.99 -4.19 -10.45
N ILE A 6 10.71 -3.86 -9.37
CA ILE A 6 10.29 -2.89 -8.34
C ILE A 6 11.44 -1.89 -8.17
N SER A 7 11.12 -0.60 -8.22
CA SER A 7 12.10 0.45 -7.92
C SER A 7 12.55 0.43 -6.45
N GLU A 8 13.58 1.20 -6.14
CA GLU A 8 13.91 1.55 -4.75
C GLU A 8 12.70 2.17 -4.04
N PHE A 9 12.60 1.91 -2.73
CA PHE A 9 11.59 2.52 -1.88
C PHE A 9 12.04 3.90 -1.41
N THR A 10 11.13 4.86 -1.46
CA THR A 10 11.33 6.18 -0.82
C THR A 10 10.29 6.40 0.26
N ALA A 11 10.67 7.09 1.33
CA ALA A 11 9.77 7.45 2.42
C ALA A 11 9.72 8.98 2.55
N PRO A 12 8.56 9.57 2.89
CA PRO A 12 8.50 10.99 3.19
C PRO A 12 9.17 11.27 4.53
N ASP A 13 9.78 12.46 4.67
CA ASP A 13 10.48 12.89 5.91
C ASP A 13 9.54 13.07 7.13
N SER A 14 8.22 12.90 6.95
CA SER A 14 7.20 13.10 7.99
C SER A 14 6.14 12.00 8.03
N GLY A 15 5.73 11.63 9.24
CA GLY A 15 4.68 10.62 9.49
C GLY A 15 4.72 10.08 10.91
N TYR A 16 3.80 10.53 11.77
CA TYR A 16 3.74 10.12 13.18
C TYR A 16 2.91 8.85 13.44
N SER A 17 2.08 8.40 12.48
CA SER A 17 1.03 7.39 12.72
C SER A 17 1.03 6.21 11.74
N GLY A 18 2.18 5.93 11.13
CA GLY A 18 2.42 4.81 10.20
C GLY A 18 3.60 5.12 9.29
N LYS A 19 4.22 4.08 8.72
CA LYS A 19 5.26 4.25 7.69
C LYS A 19 4.62 4.20 6.31
N THR A 20 4.88 5.22 5.50
CA THR A 20 4.44 5.28 4.11
C THR A 20 5.66 5.12 3.20
N LEU A 21 5.60 4.20 2.25
CA LEU A 21 6.64 3.97 1.25
C LEU A 21 6.06 4.20 -0.15
N PHE A 22 6.83 4.86 -1.01
CA PHE A 22 6.53 5.07 -2.43
C PHE A 22 7.49 4.25 -3.29
N PHE A 23 6.96 3.62 -4.34
CA PHE A 23 7.74 2.84 -5.29
C PHE A 23 7.00 2.71 -6.63
N THR A 24 7.70 2.23 -7.65
CA THR A 24 7.13 1.90 -8.96
C THR A 24 7.24 0.40 -9.20
N ALA A 25 6.14 -0.25 -9.60
CA ALA A 25 6.14 -1.64 -10.06
C ALA A 25 6.00 -1.68 -11.58
N SER A 26 6.91 -2.38 -12.26
CA SER A 26 6.92 -2.51 -13.72
C SER A 26 6.89 -3.97 -14.14
N TRP A 27 6.01 -4.35 -15.07
CA TRP A 27 5.91 -5.74 -15.52
C TRP A 27 5.50 -5.89 -16.99
N ALA A 28 5.73 -7.08 -17.54
CA ALA A 28 5.16 -7.50 -18.82
C ALA A 28 4.00 -8.47 -18.58
N ASP A 29 2.82 -8.17 -19.14
CA ASP A 29 1.69 -9.11 -19.08
C ASP A 29 1.86 -10.29 -20.05
N SER A 30 0.92 -11.24 -20.01
CA SER A 30 0.93 -12.43 -20.86
C SER A 30 0.79 -12.11 -22.36
N ALA A 31 0.29 -10.92 -22.71
CA ALA A 31 0.22 -10.43 -24.09
C ALA A 31 1.48 -9.64 -24.51
N GLY A 32 2.47 -9.52 -23.62
CA GLY A 32 3.72 -8.81 -23.86
C GLY A 32 3.63 -7.29 -23.69
N ARG A 33 2.51 -6.76 -23.19
CA ARG A 33 2.37 -5.32 -22.93
C ARG A 33 3.11 -4.94 -21.65
N ARG A 34 3.83 -3.82 -21.70
CA ARG A 34 4.53 -3.25 -20.56
C ARG A 34 3.59 -2.40 -19.73
N HIS A 35 3.60 -2.64 -18.43
CA HIS A 35 2.87 -1.88 -17.41
C HIS A 35 3.88 -1.24 -16.45
N SER A 36 3.51 -0.10 -15.88
CA SER A 36 4.28 0.61 -14.87
C SER A 36 3.32 1.44 -14.01
N ASP A 37 3.23 1.08 -12.72
CA ASP A 37 2.34 1.73 -11.77
C ASP A 37 3.13 2.30 -10.59
N ASN A 38 2.82 3.55 -10.23
CA ASN A 38 3.31 4.17 -9.00
C ASN A 38 2.41 3.76 -7.85
N LEU A 39 3.01 3.14 -6.84
CA LEU A 39 2.31 2.52 -5.72
C LEU A 39 2.78 3.10 -4.39
N VAL A 40 1.89 2.95 -3.41
CA VAL A 40 2.11 3.38 -2.03
C VAL A 40 1.87 2.19 -1.11
N ILE A 41 2.78 1.95 -0.17
CA ILE A 41 2.57 1.02 0.94
C ILE A 41 2.36 1.85 2.20
N ARG A 42 1.28 1.56 2.94
CA ARG A 42 1.04 2.13 4.26
C ARG A 42 1.07 1.02 5.31
N ILE A 43 2.16 1.01 6.07
CA ILE A 43 2.41 0.06 7.15
C ILE A 43 1.83 0.61 8.44
N GLN A 44 1.04 -0.23 9.12
CA GLN A 44 0.46 0.10 10.42
C GLN A 44 1.55 0.45 11.45
N ALA A 45 1.36 1.52 12.22
CA ALA A 45 2.24 1.86 13.33
C ALA A 45 2.05 0.84 14.48
N ASN A 46 3.15 0.31 15.01
CA ASN A 46 3.14 -0.59 16.17
C ASN A 46 3.45 0.14 17.49
N ASP A 47 4.08 1.31 17.41
CA ASP A 47 4.65 2.08 18.51
C ASP A 47 4.47 3.58 18.25
N HIS A 48 4.32 4.38 19.31
CA HIS A 48 4.03 5.83 19.25
C HIS A 48 2.72 6.20 18.50
N GLN A 49 1.67 5.42 18.72
CA GLN A 49 0.41 5.66 18.03
C GLN A 49 -0.31 6.90 18.57
N LEU A 50 -0.64 7.83 17.68
CA LEU A 50 -1.67 8.85 17.93
C LEU A 50 -3.06 8.22 18.17
N PHE A 51 -3.28 6.98 17.73
CA PHE A 51 -4.54 6.26 17.81
C PHE A 51 -4.36 4.98 18.64
N THR A 52 -5.24 4.72 19.60
CA THR A 52 -5.15 3.56 20.50
C THR A 52 -5.31 2.19 19.82
N THR A 53 -5.91 2.13 18.63
CA THR A 53 -6.16 0.87 17.91
C THR A 53 -6.09 1.07 16.38
N PRO A 54 -4.89 1.23 15.79
CA PRO A 54 -4.78 1.31 14.35
C PRO A 54 -5.14 -0.03 13.72
N ASN A 55 -5.77 0.04 12.54
CA ASN A 55 -6.21 -1.12 11.80
C ASN A 55 -6.16 -0.81 10.30
N ALA A 56 -5.00 -1.03 9.69
CA ALA A 56 -4.79 -0.77 8.26
C ALA A 56 -5.76 -1.58 7.37
N PRO A 57 -6.02 -2.88 7.61
CA PRO A 57 -7.02 -3.62 6.84
C PRO A 57 -8.43 -3.03 6.90
N ARG A 58 -8.86 -2.55 8.07
CA ARG A 58 -10.15 -1.87 8.21
C ARG A 58 -10.18 -0.55 7.45
N GLN A 59 -9.08 0.19 7.44
CA GLN A 59 -8.97 1.43 6.66
C GLN A 59 -9.08 1.15 5.15
N ALA A 60 -8.41 0.11 4.66
CA ALA A 60 -8.50 -0.34 3.27
C ALA A 60 -9.96 -0.67 2.89
N GLU A 61 -10.67 -1.39 3.76
CA GLU A 61 -12.08 -1.73 3.53
C GLU A 61 -12.99 -0.49 3.47
N VAL A 62 -12.78 0.49 4.35
CA VAL A 62 -13.51 1.76 4.31
C VAL A 62 -13.25 2.48 2.99
N MET A 63 -11.98 2.58 2.56
CA MET A 63 -11.62 3.23 1.30
C MET A 63 -12.24 2.52 0.09
N ARG A 64 -12.20 1.18 0.04
CA ARG A 64 -12.88 0.40 -1.01
C ARG A 64 -14.37 0.71 -1.10
N ARG A 65 -15.06 0.79 0.04
CA ARG A 65 -16.49 1.13 0.08
C ARG A 65 -16.75 2.54 -0.41
N LEU A 66 -15.97 3.52 0.06
CA LEU A 66 -16.11 4.91 -0.39
C LEU A 66 -15.88 5.05 -1.90
N GLY A 67 -14.86 4.39 -2.44
CA GLY A 67 -14.55 4.40 -3.87
C GLY A 67 -15.68 3.82 -4.73
N ARG A 68 -16.41 2.80 -4.26
CA ARG A 68 -17.60 2.26 -4.95
C ARG A 68 -18.74 3.28 -5.08
N HIS A 69 -18.75 4.32 -4.25
CA HIS A 69 -19.71 5.41 -4.31
C HIS A 69 -19.17 6.65 -5.05
N GLY A 70 -18.04 6.53 -5.77
CA GLY A 70 -17.46 7.62 -6.54
C GLY A 70 -16.75 8.68 -5.70
N ILE A 71 -16.58 8.43 -4.40
CA ILE A 71 -15.82 9.34 -3.52
C ILE A 71 -14.33 9.19 -3.87
N PRO A 72 -13.61 10.29 -4.13
CA PRO A 72 -12.21 10.23 -4.51
C PRO A 72 -11.36 9.75 -3.33
N VAL A 73 -10.88 8.53 -3.45
CA VAL A 73 -9.97 7.86 -2.51
C VAL A 73 -8.95 7.04 -3.30
N PRO A 74 -7.75 6.79 -2.73
CA PRO A 74 -6.80 5.87 -3.34
C PRO A 74 -7.41 4.50 -3.65
N HIS A 75 -7.02 3.94 -4.79
CA HIS A 75 -7.41 2.59 -5.18
C HIS A 75 -6.58 1.56 -4.40
N ILE A 76 -7.25 0.68 -3.64
CA ILE A 76 -6.59 -0.35 -2.83
C ILE A 76 -6.25 -1.56 -3.70
N VAL A 77 -4.98 -1.67 -4.08
CA VAL A 77 -4.43 -2.77 -4.88
C VAL A 77 -4.28 -4.07 -4.09
N GLY A 78 -4.03 -3.99 -2.78
CA GLY A 78 -3.76 -5.15 -1.92
C GLY A 78 -3.89 -4.81 -0.44
N VAL A 79 -3.94 -5.85 0.39
CA VAL A 79 -3.83 -5.74 1.85
C VAL A 79 -3.00 -6.93 2.31
N GLU A 80 -1.92 -6.65 3.04
CA GLU A 80 -1.10 -7.67 3.68
C GLU A 80 -1.49 -7.79 5.16
N TYR A 81 -1.90 -8.99 5.55
CA TYR A 81 -2.34 -9.32 6.92
C TYR A 81 -1.24 -10.01 7.71
N ASP A 82 -0.34 -10.72 7.02
CA ASP A 82 0.79 -11.41 7.62
C ASP A 82 1.84 -10.41 8.08
N GLN A 83 1.95 -10.28 9.40
CA GLN A 83 2.86 -9.35 10.05
C GLN A 83 4.33 -9.75 9.85
N THR A 84 4.63 -10.96 9.40
CA THR A 84 6.01 -11.39 9.14
C THR A 84 6.60 -10.74 7.88
N VAL A 85 5.77 -10.18 6.99
CA VAL A 85 6.22 -9.53 5.74
C VAL A 85 6.78 -8.14 6.01
N PHE A 86 6.01 -7.28 6.72
CA PHE A 86 6.37 -5.88 6.95
C PHE A 86 6.59 -5.52 8.44
N GLY A 87 6.52 -6.51 9.34
CA GLY A 87 6.51 -6.30 10.79
C GLY A 87 5.16 -5.84 11.35
N ALA A 88 4.18 -5.55 10.49
CA ALA A 88 2.81 -5.15 10.83
C ALA A 88 1.89 -5.34 9.62
N PRO A 89 0.55 -5.29 9.79
CA PRO A 89 -0.38 -5.24 8.66
C PRO A 89 -0.15 -4.01 7.78
N ALA A 90 -0.33 -4.14 6.47
CA ALA A 90 -0.12 -3.07 5.49
C ALA A 90 -1.21 -3.05 4.40
N MET A 91 -1.37 -1.90 3.74
CA MET A 91 -2.25 -1.71 2.58
C MET A 91 -1.63 -0.80 1.54
#